data_AF-A0A556UZC4-F1
#
_entry.id   AF-A0A556UZC4-F1
#
_cell.length_a   1.000
_cell.length_b   1.000
_cell.length_c   1.000
_cell.angle_alpha   90.00
_cell.angle_beta   90.00
_cell.angle_gamma   90.00
#
_symmetry.space_group_name_H-M   'P 1'
#
loop_
_entity.id
_entity.type
_entity.pdbx_description
1 polymer ?
#
loop_
_entity_poly.entity_id
_entity_poly.type
_entity_poly.pdbx_seq_one_letter_code
_entity_poly.pdbx_strand_id
1 'polypeptide(L)'
;MPPKKRSSGTGTGTGTGTGTPPSREAKCSNKKENSVLTLEKHKEKDPVFVTLCKDLLVSDAVCIQAWTLWEAMSKTAEKADESNQQLWGACLYISAVDSDEVTFTFTDFQKAVGLSVKEFLTLLRKLDENVDTISPKVNSAVTRLEKKFEVSLALYQRFVKRQELLRSSWTLFLLAKESAISETTQSPPTRASRRNKAKPRPSEMDVQLLETLCKESDCSIDEVRNVYQSSFCAFLDSMGFSGSQELPAVESLSKSYEALYHKSKDFDARLFLVDDETLSPVKVYVSPNFFFPLFFVAAMYSIQQLRGELTSISDQPSGILMVYFKNCTVDPSEDITKRVEHLGQIFSQKFAQAVGQRCEGLGKKRFTLGVQLYYKVMESMLKSEEERLSVQNFRQVLRQYQRKILFFHTYKLLNNATFHTSLLACALEVVLATYVGCSLKNGGSKSPETNLCFPWILGVFELHAFDFYKVIESFIKAEITLKHDMIEHLSRCEHQIMESIAWKSVRFSAATWVEITPSNDELTIEYKLGGLVIIYKNIVHHKIFCRRYGWKTGTKL
;
A
#
# COMPACT_ATOMS: atom_id res chain seq x y z
N MET A 1 -63.95 -30.22 41.47
CA MET A 1 -63.84 -31.63 41.01
C MET A 1 -62.35 -31.90 40.69
N PRO A 2 -61.79 -33.09 41.05
CA PRO A 2 -60.35 -33.44 40.94
C PRO A 2 -60.05 -34.16 39.60
N PRO A 3 -58.89 -34.83 39.33
CA PRO A 3 -57.61 -35.05 40.06
C PRO A 3 -56.38 -34.51 39.24
N LYS A 4 -55.10 -34.95 39.29
CA LYS A 4 -54.03 -35.28 40.29
C LYS A 4 -52.69 -34.93 39.56
N LYS A 5 -51.57 -34.46 40.12
CA LYS A 5 -50.64 -34.90 41.21
C LYS A 5 -49.78 -36.16 40.94
N ARG A 6 -48.44 -35.96 40.96
CA ARG A 6 -47.33 -36.91 41.34
C ARG A 6 -47.07 -38.11 40.39
N SER A 7 -45.92 -38.79 40.39
CA SER A 7 -44.69 -38.85 41.25
C SER A 7 -43.54 -39.44 40.40
N SER A 8 -42.25 -39.03 40.44
CA SER A 8 -41.20 -39.22 41.47
C SER A 8 -40.78 -40.67 41.80
N GLY A 9 -39.51 -41.01 41.55
CA GLY A 9 -38.77 -42.18 42.10
C GLY A 9 -37.52 -42.49 41.25
N THR A 10 -36.29 -42.11 41.62
CA THR A 10 -35.32 -42.77 42.56
C THR A 10 -34.90 -44.20 42.18
N GLY A 11 -33.59 -44.41 41.97
CA GLY A 11 -33.00 -45.74 41.80
C GLY A 11 -31.50 -45.73 41.46
N THR A 12 -30.63 -45.70 42.48
CA THR A 12 -29.20 -46.03 42.36
C THR A 12 -29.00 -47.55 42.39
N GLY A 13 -28.12 -48.11 41.54
CA GLY A 13 -27.80 -49.54 41.60
C GLY A 13 -26.63 -49.96 40.71
N THR A 14 -25.57 -50.48 41.35
CA THR A 14 -24.38 -51.10 40.73
C THR A 14 -24.64 -52.56 40.33
N GLY A 15 -24.05 -53.06 39.24
CA GLY A 15 -24.06 -54.51 38.93
C GLY A 15 -23.29 -54.88 37.66
N THR A 16 -22.36 -55.83 37.79
CA THR A 16 -21.49 -56.37 36.72
C THR A 16 -22.16 -57.48 35.90
N GLY A 17 -21.86 -57.59 34.61
CA GLY A 17 -22.27 -58.73 33.77
C GLY A 17 -21.62 -58.74 32.38
N THR A 18 -20.91 -59.82 32.05
CA THR A 18 -20.06 -60.00 30.84
C THR A 18 -20.83 -60.36 29.56
N GLY A 19 -20.38 -59.85 28.40
CA GLY A 19 -20.81 -60.33 27.07
C GLY A 19 -20.09 -59.63 25.90
N THR A 20 -19.50 -60.41 24.98
CA THR A 20 -18.60 -59.98 23.89
C THR A 20 -18.80 -60.91 22.68
N PRO A 21 -18.55 -60.54 21.40
CA PRO A 21 -18.75 -59.28 20.64
C PRO A 21 -19.75 -59.56 19.44
N PRO A 22 -19.76 -58.89 18.24
CA PRO A 22 -18.64 -58.60 17.33
C PRO A 22 -18.50 -57.13 16.87
N SER A 23 -17.32 -56.86 16.31
CA SER A 23 -16.83 -55.60 15.73
C SER A 23 -17.56 -55.14 14.46
N ARG A 24 -17.68 -53.80 14.29
CA ARG A 24 -17.59 -53.12 12.99
C ARG A 24 -16.86 -51.79 13.14
N GLU A 25 -15.71 -51.69 12.47
CA GLU A 25 -14.95 -50.44 12.36
C GLU A 25 -15.68 -49.45 11.43
N ALA A 26 -15.71 -48.18 11.82
CA ALA A 26 -16.18 -47.09 10.96
C ALA A 26 -15.08 -46.02 10.87
N LYS A 27 -14.49 -45.90 9.68
CA LYS A 27 -13.35 -45.03 9.35
C LYS A 27 -13.50 -43.60 9.88
N CYS A 28 -12.53 -43.16 10.69
CA CYS A 28 -12.15 -41.75 10.74
C CYS A 28 -11.14 -41.50 9.60
N SER A 29 -11.50 -40.69 8.61
CA SER A 29 -10.72 -40.51 7.38
C SER A 29 -9.49 -39.62 7.59
N ASN A 30 -8.31 -40.13 7.19
CA ASN A 30 -7.03 -39.43 7.28
C ASN A 30 -7.04 -38.06 6.57
N LYS A 31 -6.58 -37.03 7.28
CA LYS A 31 -6.28 -35.69 6.74
C LYS A 31 -4.93 -35.13 7.24
N LYS A 32 -4.06 -35.98 7.79
CA LYS A 32 -2.80 -35.60 8.46
C LYS A 32 -1.51 -36.20 7.89
N GLU A 33 -1.57 -37.08 6.89
CA GLU A 33 -0.37 -37.79 6.38
C GLU A 33 0.30 -37.11 5.16
N ASN A 34 -0.30 -36.07 4.58
CA ASN A 34 0.19 -35.48 3.32
C ASN A 34 1.22 -34.33 3.48
N SER A 35 1.70 -34.03 4.69
CA SER A 35 2.50 -32.82 4.95
C SER A 35 3.99 -33.05 5.26
N VAL A 36 4.54 -34.25 4.99
CA VAL A 36 5.93 -34.59 5.34
C VAL A 36 6.66 -35.18 4.13
N LEU A 37 7.84 -34.63 3.83
CA LEU A 37 8.70 -35.09 2.74
C LEU A 37 9.08 -36.57 2.91
N THR A 38 8.69 -37.41 1.95
CA THR A 38 8.95 -38.85 2.00
C THR A 38 10.21 -39.18 1.21
N LEU A 39 11.37 -39.32 1.87
CA LEU A 39 12.68 -39.55 1.20
C LEU A 39 12.65 -40.68 0.15
N GLU A 40 11.83 -41.70 0.33
CA GLU A 40 11.73 -42.82 -0.62
C GLU A 40 11.22 -42.43 -2.02
N LYS A 41 10.46 -41.33 -2.14
CA LYS A 41 9.89 -40.83 -3.40
C LYS A 41 10.82 -39.91 -4.19
N HIS A 42 12.02 -39.64 -3.68
CA HIS A 42 12.97 -38.67 -4.24
C HIS A 42 14.40 -39.24 -4.34
N LYS A 43 14.55 -40.57 -4.35
CA LYS A 43 15.84 -41.27 -4.43
C LYS A 43 16.61 -41.00 -5.73
N GLU A 44 15.91 -40.54 -6.76
CA GLU A 44 16.42 -40.15 -8.08
C GLU A 44 16.91 -38.70 -8.16
N LYS A 45 16.66 -37.88 -7.13
CA LYS A 45 17.09 -36.47 -7.05
C LYS A 45 18.43 -36.36 -6.32
N ASP A 46 19.07 -35.20 -6.43
CA ASP A 46 20.35 -34.95 -5.75
C ASP A 46 20.19 -35.04 -4.21
N PRO A 47 21.05 -35.78 -3.48
CA PRO A 47 20.95 -35.90 -2.02
C PRO A 47 21.04 -34.57 -1.26
N VAL A 48 21.80 -33.59 -1.77
CA VAL A 48 21.93 -32.25 -1.18
C VAL A 48 20.62 -31.47 -1.39
N PHE A 49 20.00 -31.59 -2.57
CA PHE A 49 18.66 -31.02 -2.83
C PHE A 49 17.59 -31.61 -1.90
N VAL A 50 17.55 -32.93 -1.75
CA VAL A 50 16.58 -33.59 -0.86
C VAL A 50 16.81 -33.22 0.61
N THR A 51 18.06 -33.02 1.02
CA THR A 51 18.41 -32.52 2.36
C THR A 51 17.93 -31.09 2.55
N LEU A 52 18.18 -30.18 1.60
CA LEU A 52 17.68 -28.80 1.62
C LEU A 52 16.14 -28.75 1.72
N CYS A 53 15.44 -29.61 0.97
CA CYS A 53 13.98 -29.72 1.05
C CYS A 53 13.51 -30.15 2.45
N LYS A 54 14.21 -31.11 3.07
CA LYS A 54 13.91 -31.61 4.41
C LYS A 54 14.15 -30.54 5.48
N ASP A 55 15.26 -29.82 5.41
CA ASP A 55 15.64 -28.81 6.40
C ASP A 55 14.69 -27.59 6.35
N LEU A 56 14.17 -27.25 5.16
CA LEU A 56 13.13 -26.24 4.96
C LEU A 56 11.69 -26.77 5.15
N LEU A 57 11.53 -28.05 5.54
CA LEU A 57 10.26 -28.71 5.83
C LEU A 57 9.23 -28.63 4.68
N VAL A 58 9.66 -28.65 3.41
CA VAL A 58 8.72 -28.55 2.28
C VAL A 58 7.96 -29.84 2.02
N SER A 59 6.80 -29.74 1.35
CA SER A 59 5.99 -30.90 0.98
C SER A 59 6.60 -31.69 -0.19
N ASP A 60 6.18 -32.95 -0.36
CA ASP A 60 6.51 -33.74 -1.56
C ASP A 60 6.14 -33.00 -2.86
N ALA A 61 5.02 -32.27 -2.86
CA ALA A 61 4.52 -31.55 -4.04
C ALA A 61 5.43 -30.36 -4.41
N VAL A 62 5.78 -29.52 -3.44
CA VAL A 62 6.72 -28.40 -3.65
C VAL A 62 8.10 -28.92 -4.05
N CYS A 63 8.58 -30.01 -3.45
CA CYS A 63 9.85 -30.64 -3.81
C CYS A 63 9.87 -31.14 -5.27
N ILE A 64 8.80 -31.79 -5.73
CA ILE A 64 8.67 -32.24 -7.14
C ILE A 64 8.64 -31.02 -8.09
N GLN A 65 7.82 -30.01 -7.81
CA GLN A 65 7.72 -28.81 -8.63
C GLN A 65 9.07 -28.09 -8.75
N ALA A 66 9.77 -27.89 -7.62
CA ALA A 66 11.05 -27.21 -7.58
C ALA A 66 12.13 -27.96 -8.36
N TRP A 67 12.13 -29.30 -8.29
CA TRP A 67 13.05 -30.13 -9.06
C TRP A 67 12.76 -30.04 -10.57
N THR A 68 11.50 -30.17 -10.99
CA THR A 68 11.12 -30.02 -12.40
C THR A 68 11.43 -28.62 -12.94
N LEU A 69 11.26 -27.58 -12.12
CA LEU A 69 11.61 -26.20 -12.48
C LEU A 69 13.12 -26.04 -12.69
N TRP A 70 13.93 -26.59 -11.78
CA TRP A 70 15.38 -26.62 -11.93
C TRP A 70 15.82 -27.41 -13.17
N GLU A 71 15.24 -28.58 -13.43
CA GLU A 71 15.52 -29.39 -14.62
C GLU A 71 15.12 -28.72 -15.94
N ALA A 72 14.16 -27.80 -15.93
CA ALA A 72 13.82 -27.00 -17.09
C ALA A 72 14.89 -25.92 -17.33
N MET A 73 15.26 -25.18 -16.28
CA MET A 73 16.24 -24.10 -16.36
C MET A 73 17.68 -24.58 -16.60
N SER A 74 18.07 -25.74 -16.06
CA SER A 74 19.41 -26.32 -16.29
C SER A 74 19.64 -26.80 -17.72
N LYS A 75 18.57 -26.94 -18.52
CA LYS A 75 18.64 -27.25 -19.96
C LYS A 75 18.75 -26.00 -20.84
N THR A 76 18.38 -24.83 -20.33
CA THR A 76 18.37 -23.55 -21.07
C THR A 76 19.45 -22.58 -20.62
N ALA A 77 19.99 -22.72 -19.41
CA ALA A 77 21.03 -21.83 -18.89
C ALA A 77 22.38 -22.05 -19.58
N GLU A 78 22.88 -21.03 -20.27
CA GLU A 78 24.33 -20.86 -20.42
C GLU A 78 24.95 -20.77 -19.02
N LYS A 79 26.11 -21.42 -18.81
CA LYS A 79 26.70 -21.70 -17.48
C LYS A 79 26.63 -20.49 -16.53
N ALA A 80 25.64 -20.50 -15.64
CA ALA A 80 25.56 -19.55 -14.55
C ALA A 80 26.73 -19.81 -13.58
N ASP A 81 27.31 -18.73 -13.05
CA ASP A 81 28.38 -18.77 -12.04
C ASP A 81 27.84 -19.07 -10.62
N GLU A 82 26.55 -19.42 -10.53
CA GLU A 82 25.80 -19.71 -9.32
C GLU A 82 25.84 -21.21 -9.00
N SER A 83 25.91 -21.57 -7.71
CA SER A 83 25.96 -22.98 -7.33
C SER A 83 24.61 -23.66 -7.58
N ASN A 84 24.62 -24.97 -7.87
CA ASN A 84 23.39 -25.76 -7.99
C ASN A 84 22.49 -25.63 -6.75
N GLN A 85 23.08 -25.48 -5.55
CA GLN A 85 22.34 -25.26 -4.30
C GLN A 85 21.59 -23.91 -4.30
N GLN A 86 22.19 -22.85 -4.84
CA GLN A 86 21.55 -21.54 -4.98
C GLN A 86 20.39 -21.59 -5.99
N LEU A 87 20.61 -22.24 -7.13
CA LEU A 87 19.58 -22.46 -8.16
C LEU A 87 18.41 -23.29 -7.61
N TRP A 88 18.70 -24.41 -6.93
CA TRP A 88 17.70 -25.24 -6.24
C TRP A 88 16.91 -24.45 -5.21
N GLY A 89 17.58 -23.61 -4.41
CA GLY A 89 16.94 -22.72 -3.45
C GLY A 89 15.96 -21.77 -4.13
N ALA A 90 16.37 -21.09 -5.20
CA ALA A 90 15.48 -20.21 -5.96
C ALA A 90 14.26 -20.96 -6.52
N CYS A 91 14.44 -22.15 -7.09
CA CYS A 91 13.33 -23.00 -7.57
C CYS A 91 12.35 -23.36 -6.45
N LEU A 92 12.89 -23.76 -5.29
CA LEU A 92 12.12 -24.14 -4.12
C LEU A 92 11.30 -22.97 -3.55
N TYR A 93 11.88 -21.76 -3.52
CA TYR A 93 11.15 -20.55 -3.14
C TYR A 93 10.02 -20.23 -4.12
N ILE A 94 10.28 -20.26 -5.43
CA ILE A 94 9.28 -20.04 -6.49
C ILE A 94 8.11 -21.02 -6.30
N SER A 95 8.39 -22.32 -6.25
CA SER A 95 7.36 -23.37 -6.13
C SER A 95 6.58 -23.30 -4.82
N ALA A 96 7.23 -23.00 -3.69
CA ALA A 96 6.55 -22.82 -2.40
C ALA A 96 5.59 -21.63 -2.41
N VAL A 97 5.99 -20.50 -3.01
CA VAL A 97 5.14 -19.31 -3.14
C VAL A 97 4.00 -19.55 -4.12
N ASP A 98 4.24 -20.19 -5.26
CA ASP A 98 3.17 -20.51 -6.23
C ASP A 98 2.13 -21.47 -5.67
N SER A 99 2.54 -22.44 -4.84
CA SER A 99 1.64 -23.38 -4.16
C SER A 99 0.99 -22.87 -2.86
N ASP A 100 1.32 -21.66 -2.38
CA ASP A 100 0.91 -21.13 -1.05
C ASP A 100 1.43 -21.98 0.15
N GLU A 101 2.47 -22.79 -0.05
CA GLU A 101 3.04 -23.71 0.95
C GLU A 101 4.41 -23.25 1.47
N VAL A 102 4.53 -21.98 1.87
CA VAL A 102 5.78 -21.44 2.47
C VAL A 102 5.88 -21.87 3.95
N THR A 103 6.64 -22.95 4.19
CA THR A 103 6.83 -23.58 5.50
C THR A 103 7.92 -22.93 6.35
N PHE A 104 8.99 -22.45 5.70
CA PHE A 104 10.19 -21.82 6.27
C PHE A 104 10.06 -20.29 6.39
N THR A 105 10.86 -19.64 7.24
CA THR A 105 11.03 -18.17 7.15
C THR A 105 12.05 -17.82 6.06
N PHE A 106 12.05 -16.58 5.56
CA PHE A 106 13.04 -16.17 4.58
C PHE A 106 14.47 -16.27 5.13
N THR A 107 14.71 -15.95 6.40
CA THR A 107 16.04 -16.10 7.02
C THR A 107 16.48 -17.57 7.14
N ASP A 108 15.58 -18.51 7.44
CA ASP A 108 15.93 -19.95 7.45
C ASP A 108 16.37 -20.40 6.04
N PHE A 109 15.63 -19.98 5.02
CA PHE A 109 15.95 -20.19 3.61
C PHE A 109 17.31 -19.60 3.22
N GLN A 110 17.58 -18.34 3.58
CA GLN A 110 18.86 -17.69 3.30
C GLN A 110 20.04 -18.44 3.91
N LYS A 111 19.89 -18.95 5.14
CA LYS A 111 20.93 -19.71 5.85
C LYS A 111 21.14 -21.12 5.26
N ALA A 112 20.07 -21.78 4.82
CA ALA A 112 20.16 -23.10 4.19
C ALA A 112 20.75 -23.07 2.77
N VAL A 113 20.61 -21.94 2.07
CA VAL A 113 21.06 -21.78 0.67
C VAL A 113 22.37 -20.98 0.53
N GLY A 114 22.74 -20.20 1.55
CA GLY A 114 23.93 -19.34 1.51
C GLY A 114 23.74 -18.13 0.59
N LEU A 115 22.66 -17.35 0.81
CA LEU A 115 22.34 -16.16 0.04
C LEU A 115 21.95 -14.97 0.93
N SER A 116 22.58 -13.81 0.71
CA SER A 116 22.04 -12.54 1.17
C SER A 116 20.77 -12.16 0.41
N VAL A 117 19.99 -11.20 0.95
CA VAL A 117 18.78 -10.71 0.28
C VAL A 117 19.11 -10.18 -1.12
N LYS A 118 20.24 -9.47 -1.30
CA LYS A 118 20.61 -8.85 -2.58
C LYS A 118 21.06 -9.87 -3.62
N GLU A 119 21.75 -10.93 -3.22
CA GLU A 119 22.14 -12.03 -4.11
C GLU A 119 20.91 -12.80 -4.58
N PHE A 120 20.01 -13.17 -3.66
CA PHE A 120 18.75 -13.84 -3.99
C PHE A 120 17.88 -13.02 -4.98
N LEU A 121 17.74 -11.71 -4.74
CA LEU A 121 17.00 -10.83 -5.66
C LEU A 121 17.66 -10.72 -7.03
N THR A 122 18.99 -10.76 -7.09
CA THR A 122 19.74 -10.70 -8.35
C THR A 122 19.64 -12.02 -9.12
N LEU A 123 19.73 -13.15 -8.42
CA LEU A 123 19.51 -14.49 -8.96
C LEU A 123 18.11 -14.61 -9.57
N LEU A 124 17.05 -14.22 -8.85
CA LEU A 124 15.69 -14.29 -9.38
C LEU A 124 15.50 -13.45 -10.65
N ARG A 125 16.06 -12.23 -10.74
CA ARG A 125 15.96 -11.42 -11.96
C ARG A 125 16.58 -12.14 -13.17
N LYS A 126 17.73 -12.80 -13.01
CA LYS A 126 18.35 -13.63 -14.07
C LYS A 126 17.46 -14.83 -14.47
N LEU A 127 16.79 -15.47 -13.51
CA LEU A 127 15.92 -16.62 -13.79
C LEU A 127 14.61 -16.22 -14.48
N ASP A 128 14.16 -14.98 -14.30
CA ASP A 128 13.03 -14.40 -15.03
C ASP A 128 13.41 -14.09 -16.48
N GLU A 129 14.51 -13.34 -16.68
CA GLU A 129 15.01 -12.89 -17.99
C GLU A 129 15.27 -14.04 -18.99
N ASN A 130 15.64 -15.23 -18.49
CA ASN A 130 16.02 -16.37 -19.35
C ASN A 130 14.86 -17.32 -19.70
N VAL A 131 13.79 -17.38 -18.88
CA VAL A 131 12.79 -18.48 -18.96
C VAL A 131 11.33 -18.01 -18.72
N ASP A 132 11.07 -16.71 -18.51
CA ASP A 132 9.74 -16.16 -18.16
C ASP A 132 9.11 -16.87 -16.93
N THR A 133 9.97 -17.31 -16.01
CA THR A 133 9.63 -18.28 -14.95
C THR A 133 8.77 -17.69 -13.85
N ILE A 134 8.89 -16.39 -13.56
CA ILE A 134 8.37 -15.82 -12.33
C ILE A 134 6.90 -15.43 -12.50
N SER A 135 6.02 -16.19 -11.85
CA SER A 135 4.60 -15.87 -11.82
C SER A 135 4.34 -14.47 -11.24
N PRO A 136 3.24 -13.79 -11.63
CA PRO A 136 2.88 -12.49 -11.04
C PRO A 136 2.74 -12.52 -9.50
N LYS A 137 2.43 -13.70 -8.94
CA LYS A 137 2.31 -13.94 -7.50
C LYS A 137 3.69 -13.94 -6.83
N VAL A 138 4.64 -14.68 -7.40
CA VAL A 138 6.04 -14.71 -6.94
C VAL A 138 6.68 -13.34 -7.09
N ASN A 139 6.52 -12.67 -8.24
CA ASN A 139 7.04 -11.31 -8.44
C ASN A 139 6.48 -10.32 -7.39
N SER A 140 5.18 -10.40 -7.07
CA SER A 140 4.60 -9.59 -5.98
C SER A 140 5.17 -9.92 -4.60
N ALA A 141 5.45 -11.19 -4.29
CA ALA A 141 6.06 -11.60 -3.03
C ALA A 141 7.51 -11.09 -2.89
N VAL A 142 8.29 -11.23 -3.98
CA VAL A 142 9.70 -10.81 -4.09
C VAL A 142 9.82 -9.29 -4.04
N THR A 143 8.97 -8.56 -4.78
CA THR A 143 8.89 -7.09 -4.72
C THR A 143 8.55 -6.58 -3.31
N ARG A 144 7.66 -7.30 -2.58
CA ARG A 144 7.32 -6.96 -1.19
C ARG A 144 8.50 -7.19 -0.24
N LEU A 145 9.23 -8.30 -0.42
CA LEU A 145 10.44 -8.62 0.33
C LEU A 145 11.54 -7.57 0.11
N GLU A 146 11.86 -7.23 -1.15
CA GLU A 146 12.84 -6.20 -1.52
C GLU A 146 12.50 -4.84 -0.89
N LYS A 147 11.23 -4.41 -0.98
CA LYS A 147 10.75 -3.17 -0.35
C LYS A 147 10.91 -3.20 1.18
N LYS A 148 10.54 -4.31 1.83
CA LYS A 148 10.67 -4.46 3.29
C LYS A 148 12.12 -4.44 3.75
N PHE A 149 13.01 -5.11 3.00
CA PHE A 149 14.44 -5.13 3.28
C PHE A 149 15.06 -3.73 3.14
N GLU A 150 14.90 -3.07 2.00
CA GLU A 150 15.49 -1.75 1.75
C GLU A 150 14.99 -0.69 2.75
N VAL A 151 13.70 -0.70 3.11
CA VAL A 151 13.16 0.18 4.16
C VAL A 151 13.77 -0.14 5.54
N SER A 152 13.87 -1.43 5.91
CA SER A 152 14.39 -1.82 7.22
C SER A 152 15.90 -1.55 7.36
N LEU A 153 16.68 -1.81 6.31
CA LEU A 153 18.10 -1.48 6.22
C LEU A 153 18.32 0.03 6.35
N ALA A 154 17.59 0.86 5.61
CA ALA A 154 17.77 2.30 5.64
C ALA A 154 17.30 2.92 6.98
N LEU A 155 16.28 2.33 7.64
CA LEU A 155 15.90 2.68 9.02
C LEU A 155 17.00 2.30 10.02
N TYR A 156 17.58 1.10 9.90
CA TYR A 156 18.67 0.64 10.75
C TYR A 156 19.92 1.51 10.60
N GLN A 157 20.32 1.83 9.38
CA GLN A 157 21.43 2.75 9.09
C GLN A 157 21.23 4.16 9.67
N ARG A 158 19.98 4.63 9.79
CA ARG A 158 19.64 5.88 10.48
C ARG A 158 19.73 5.73 12.01
N PHE A 159 19.34 4.57 12.53
CA PHE A 159 19.35 4.25 13.96
C PHE A 159 20.78 4.10 14.52
N VAL A 160 21.66 3.33 13.87
CA VAL A 160 23.03 3.04 14.34
C VAL A 160 23.92 4.28 14.46
N LYS A 161 23.63 5.36 13.73
CA LYS A 161 24.35 6.64 13.86
C LYS A 161 24.21 7.32 15.24
N ARG A 162 23.36 6.79 16.14
CA ARG A 162 23.20 7.26 17.53
C ARG A 162 23.56 6.11 18.50
N GLN A 163 24.76 6.15 19.08
CA GLN A 163 25.27 5.08 19.95
C GLN A 163 24.70 5.11 21.39
N GLU A 164 24.96 4.02 22.14
CA GLU A 164 24.70 3.83 23.60
C GLU A 164 23.24 3.58 24.06
N LEU A 165 22.33 3.13 23.18
CA LEU A 165 21.00 2.59 23.58
C LEU A 165 20.50 1.43 22.67
N LEU A 166 21.44 0.70 22.07
CA LEU A 166 21.33 0.12 20.73
C LEU A 166 20.39 -1.09 20.58
N ARG A 167 20.48 -2.13 21.42
CA ARG A 167 19.78 -3.42 21.15
C ARG A 167 18.31 -3.43 21.57
N SER A 168 18.01 -2.94 22.77
CA SER A 168 16.63 -2.86 23.29
C SER A 168 15.78 -1.95 22.40
N SER A 169 16.30 -0.78 22.03
CA SER A 169 15.55 0.24 21.30
C SER A 169 15.24 -0.17 19.85
N TRP A 170 16.14 -0.86 19.15
CA TRP A 170 15.83 -1.41 17.83
C TRP A 170 14.76 -2.49 17.89
N THR A 171 14.87 -3.44 18.84
CA THR A 171 13.89 -4.52 19.02
C THR A 171 12.52 -3.96 19.43
N LEU A 172 12.50 -2.96 20.32
CA LEU A 172 11.28 -2.23 20.70
C LEU A 172 10.67 -1.46 19.52
N PHE A 173 11.49 -0.84 18.68
CA PHE A 173 11.03 -0.19 17.44
C PHE A 173 10.41 -1.18 16.46
N LEU A 174 11.03 -2.34 16.24
CA LEU A 174 10.48 -3.40 15.40
C LEU A 174 9.10 -3.87 15.91
N LEU A 175 8.96 -4.10 17.22
CA LEU A 175 7.69 -4.45 17.85
C LEU A 175 6.64 -3.33 17.71
N ALA A 176 7.01 -2.08 17.94
CA ALA A 176 6.12 -0.92 17.81
C ALA A 176 5.63 -0.72 16.36
N LYS A 177 6.53 -0.90 15.39
CA LYS A 177 6.25 -0.87 13.95
C LYS A 177 5.23 -1.94 13.57
N GLU A 178 5.51 -3.21 13.88
CA GLU A 178 4.60 -4.30 13.52
C GLU A 178 3.24 -4.17 14.25
N SER A 179 3.24 -3.70 15.51
CA SER A 179 2.02 -3.39 16.26
C SER A 179 1.15 -2.34 15.56
N ALA A 180 1.74 -1.23 15.09
CA ALA A 180 1.02 -0.15 14.43
C ALA A 180 0.41 -0.54 13.07
N ILE A 181 1.02 -1.49 12.36
CA ILE A 181 0.62 -1.92 11.01
C ILE A 181 -0.34 -3.13 11.05
N SER A 182 -0.18 -4.04 12.02
CA SER A 182 -0.87 -5.35 12.02
C SER A 182 -2.33 -5.35 12.51
N GLU A 183 -2.88 -4.22 12.99
CA GLU A 183 -4.25 -4.13 13.53
C GLU A 183 -5.36 -4.09 12.46
N THR A 184 -5.09 -4.57 11.25
CA THR A 184 -6.05 -4.61 10.14
C THR A 184 -7.20 -5.62 10.34
N THR A 185 -7.13 -6.52 11.33
CA THR A 185 -8.13 -7.58 11.56
C THR A 185 -8.43 -7.88 13.04
N GLN A 186 -8.61 -6.85 13.89
CA GLN A 186 -9.27 -7.04 15.19
C GLN A 186 -10.54 -6.20 15.35
N SER A 187 -11.62 -6.88 15.73
CA SER A 187 -12.89 -6.29 16.14
C SER A 187 -12.71 -5.28 17.29
N PRO A 188 -13.59 -4.27 17.42
CA PRO A 188 -13.46 -3.25 18.47
C PRO A 188 -13.37 -3.88 19.87
N PRO A 189 -12.59 -3.30 20.79
CA PRO A 189 -12.35 -3.88 22.11
C PRO A 189 -13.67 -4.08 22.85
N THR A 190 -13.90 -5.33 23.28
CA THR A 190 -15.12 -5.73 23.97
C THR A 190 -15.40 -4.82 25.16
N ARG A 191 -16.65 -4.35 25.28
CA ARG A 191 -17.13 -3.37 26.26
C ARG A 191 -17.16 -3.94 27.69
N ALA A 192 -15.99 -4.29 28.25
CA ALA A 192 -15.88 -5.02 29.51
C ALA A 192 -14.61 -4.69 30.33
N SER A 193 -14.33 -3.42 30.59
CA SER A 193 -13.65 -2.99 31.84
C SER A 193 -13.73 -1.46 32.06
N ARG A 194 -14.89 -0.95 32.48
CA ARG A 194 -14.95 0.35 33.17
C ARG A 194 -14.79 0.12 34.66
N ARG A 195 -13.56 -0.13 35.11
CA ARG A 195 -13.19 -0.01 36.53
C ARG A 195 -12.24 1.17 36.65
N ASN A 196 -12.58 2.15 37.48
CA ASN A 196 -11.82 3.38 37.65
C ASN A 196 -10.42 3.10 38.23
N LYS A 197 -9.44 2.81 37.36
CA LYS A 197 -8.03 3.13 37.64
C LYS A 197 -7.79 4.55 37.14
N ALA A 198 -7.18 5.38 37.97
CA ALA A 198 -6.67 6.67 37.52
C ALA A 198 -5.73 6.41 36.34
N LYS A 199 -5.98 7.09 35.21
CA LYS A 199 -5.14 6.97 34.01
C LYS A 199 -3.71 7.36 34.43
N PRO A 200 -2.69 6.49 34.28
CA PRO A 200 -1.32 6.89 34.52
C PRO A 200 -1.05 8.15 33.70
N ARG A 201 -0.45 9.18 34.32
CA ARG A 201 0.07 10.29 33.51
C ARG A 201 1.10 9.66 32.56
N PRO A 202 1.04 9.94 31.24
CA PRO A 202 2.14 9.59 30.36
C PRO A 202 3.44 10.12 30.98
N SER A 203 4.51 9.35 30.90
CA SER A 203 5.84 9.88 31.22
C SER A 203 6.02 11.17 30.43
N GLU A 204 6.40 12.24 31.13
CA GLU A 204 6.46 13.57 30.54
C GLU A 204 7.48 13.54 29.40
N MET A 205 6.96 13.60 28.17
CA MET A 205 7.77 13.56 26.96
C MET A 205 8.74 14.72 27.03
N ASP A 206 10.05 14.43 26.92
CA ASP A 206 11.05 15.49 26.76
C ASP A 206 10.81 16.20 25.42
N VAL A 207 10.13 17.35 25.51
CA VAL A 207 9.77 18.18 24.36
C VAL A 207 11.02 18.80 23.74
N GLN A 208 12.05 19.11 24.52
CA GLN A 208 13.30 19.71 24.02
C GLN A 208 14.10 18.67 23.24
N LEU A 209 14.19 17.44 23.74
CA LEU A 209 14.75 16.32 22.99
C LEU A 209 13.94 16.08 21.71
N LEU A 210 12.61 15.99 21.78
CA LEU A 210 11.79 15.76 20.59
C LEU A 210 12.00 16.85 19.52
N GLU A 211 12.01 18.12 19.93
CA GLU A 211 12.28 19.24 19.02
C GLU A 211 13.65 19.14 18.37
N THR A 212 14.68 18.79 19.13
CA THR A 212 16.06 18.64 18.64
C THR A 212 16.13 17.49 17.63
N LEU A 213 15.58 16.32 17.97
CA LEU A 213 15.55 15.16 17.08
C LEU A 213 14.74 15.43 15.80
N CYS A 214 13.68 16.24 15.87
CA CYS A 214 12.89 16.66 14.70
C CYS A 214 13.66 17.63 13.81
N LYS A 215 14.36 18.61 14.38
CA LYS A 215 15.22 19.58 13.66
C LYS A 215 16.38 18.87 12.94
N GLU A 216 17.07 17.95 13.61
CA GLU A 216 18.12 17.10 12.99
C GLU A 216 17.60 16.17 11.87
N SER A 217 16.29 15.94 11.81
CA SER A 217 15.68 14.94 10.92
C SER A 217 14.80 15.53 9.84
N ASP A 218 14.71 16.85 9.72
CA ASP A 218 13.75 17.56 8.86
C ASP A 218 12.32 17.02 9.02
N CYS A 219 11.93 16.72 10.26
CA CYS A 219 10.66 16.07 10.61
C CYS A 219 9.68 17.07 11.25
N SER A 220 8.38 16.93 10.96
CA SER A 220 7.35 17.76 11.60
C SER A 220 7.08 17.30 13.03
N ILE A 221 7.38 18.16 14.00
CA ILE A 221 7.13 17.94 15.43
C ILE A 221 5.68 17.51 15.69
N ASP A 222 4.70 18.12 15.01
CA ASP A 222 3.28 17.77 15.21
C ASP A 222 2.90 16.41 14.62
N GLU A 223 3.55 15.93 13.56
CA GLU A 223 3.36 14.57 13.07
C GLU A 223 4.00 13.56 14.03
N VAL A 224 5.24 13.80 14.49
CA VAL A 224 5.90 12.89 15.44
C VAL A 224 5.16 12.85 16.79
N ARG A 225 4.69 13.99 17.29
CA ARG A 225 3.84 14.06 18.50
C ARG A 225 2.53 13.29 18.32
N ASN A 226 1.90 13.36 17.14
CA ASN A 226 0.70 12.60 16.84
C ASN A 226 0.98 11.09 16.82
N VAL A 227 2.04 10.63 16.12
CA VAL A 227 2.46 9.21 16.10
C VAL A 227 2.79 8.70 17.50
N TYR A 228 3.47 9.51 18.31
CA TYR A 228 3.77 9.14 19.70
C TYR A 228 2.48 8.91 20.49
N GLN A 229 1.55 9.87 20.44
CA GLN A 229 0.29 9.80 21.20
C GLN A 229 -0.69 8.73 20.70
N SER A 230 -0.86 8.57 19.38
CA SER A 230 -1.83 7.64 18.80
C SER A 230 -1.32 6.20 18.70
N SER A 231 -0.02 6.03 18.41
CA SER A 231 0.57 4.74 18.08
C SER A 231 1.53 4.25 19.15
N PHE A 232 2.53 5.04 19.54
CA PHE A 232 3.59 4.58 20.46
C PHE A 232 3.11 4.41 21.90
N CYS A 233 2.38 5.37 22.47
CA CYS A 233 1.78 5.23 23.80
C CYS A 233 0.85 4.02 23.88
N ALA A 234 -0.03 3.83 22.89
CA ALA A 234 -0.93 2.67 22.83
C ALA A 234 -0.17 1.33 22.76
N PHE A 235 0.98 1.30 22.06
CA PHE A 235 1.87 0.14 22.04
C PHE A 235 2.51 -0.11 23.42
N LEU A 236 3.08 0.92 24.08
CA LEU A 236 3.63 0.78 25.43
C LEU A 236 2.58 0.32 26.44
N ASP A 237 1.36 0.86 26.35
CA ASP A 237 0.21 0.43 27.17
C ASP A 237 -0.15 -1.04 26.91
N SER A 238 -0.14 -1.49 25.65
CA SER A 238 -0.42 -2.90 25.29
C SER A 238 0.62 -3.89 25.83
N MET A 239 1.86 -3.43 26.00
CA MET A 239 2.96 -4.21 26.58
C MET A 239 3.07 -4.09 28.10
N GLY A 240 2.25 -3.23 28.74
CA GLY A 240 2.25 -3.00 30.18
C GLY A 240 3.34 -2.05 30.71
N PHE A 241 3.96 -1.24 29.84
CA PHE A 241 5.07 -0.33 30.19
C PHE A 241 4.61 1.10 30.54
N SER A 242 3.32 1.31 30.80
CA SER A 242 2.74 2.62 31.14
C SER A 242 3.29 3.17 32.47
N GLY A 243 4.34 4.00 32.39
CA GLY A 243 4.90 4.71 33.55
C GLY A 243 6.05 4.00 34.27
N SER A 244 6.63 2.94 33.70
CA SER A 244 7.93 2.42 34.15
C SER A 244 9.08 3.22 33.54
N GLN A 245 10.07 3.62 34.34
CA GLN A 245 11.32 4.21 33.83
C GLN A 245 12.30 3.16 33.30
N GLU A 246 12.15 1.89 33.72
CA GLU A 246 12.98 0.79 33.25
C GLU A 246 12.44 0.22 31.93
N LEU A 247 13.33 0.05 30.96
CA LEU A 247 13.07 -0.73 29.75
C LEU A 247 13.06 -2.23 30.08
N PRO A 248 12.18 -3.03 29.47
CA PRO A 248 12.17 -4.48 29.64
C PRO A 248 13.49 -5.12 29.17
N ALA A 249 13.83 -6.27 29.75
CA ALA A 249 14.98 -7.07 29.36
C ALA A 249 14.99 -7.37 27.84
N VAL A 250 16.17 -7.28 27.22
CA VAL A 250 16.37 -7.45 25.77
C VAL A 250 15.85 -8.80 25.29
N GLU A 251 16.03 -9.84 26.10
CA GLU A 251 15.63 -11.22 25.87
C GLU A 251 14.10 -11.35 25.74
N SER A 252 13.35 -10.59 26.55
CA SER A 252 11.88 -10.58 26.53
C SER A 252 11.36 -9.92 25.25
N LEU A 253 11.91 -8.75 24.89
CA LEU A 253 11.59 -8.07 23.62
C LEU A 253 11.96 -8.94 22.42
N SER A 254 13.14 -9.55 22.45
CA SER A 254 13.65 -10.41 21.37
C SER A 254 12.71 -11.60 21.14
N LYS A 255 12.32 -12.31 22.22
CA LYS A 255 11.38 -13.43 22.16
C LYS A 255 9.97 -13.02 21.67
N SER A 256 9.51 -11.83 22.04
CA SER A 256 8.23 -11.29 21.51
C SER A 256 8.31 -11.03 20.00
N TYR A 257 9.42 -10.51 19.50
CA TYR A 257 9.60 -10.25 18.07
C TYR A 257 9.76 -11.55 17.27
N GLU A 258 10.48 -12.54 17.81
CA GLU A 258 10.67 -13.87 17.22
C GLU A 258 9.35 -14.56 16.87
N ALA A 259 8.34 -14.44 17.74
CA ALA A 259 7.00 -14.98 17.48
C ALA A 259 6.29 -14.28 16.31
N LEU A 260 6.52 -12.99 16.10
CA LEU A 260 5.98 -12.24 14.96
C LEU A 260 6.72 -12.61 13.67
N TYR A 261 8.05 -12.72 13.71
CA TYR A 261 8.90 -13.13 12.59
C TYR A 261 8.55 -14.54 12.09
N HIS A 262 8.41 -15.53 12.97
CA HIS A 262 7.98 -16.88 12.57
C HIS A 262 6.55 -16.93 12.02
N LYS A 263 5.67 -16.01 12.47
CA LYS A 263 4.30 -15.88 11.94
C LYS A 263 4.28 -15.22 10.56
N SER A 264 5.13 -14.22 10.32
CA SER A 264 5.18 -13.49 9.03
C SER A 264 6.00 -14.21 7.96
N LYS A 265 6.84 -15.19 8.35
CA LYS A 265 7.76 -15.94 7.47
C LYS A 265 8.77 -15.04 6.73
N ASP A 266 9.03 -13.86 7.27
CA ASP A 266 9.88 -12.82 6.69
C ASP A 266 11.38 -13.06 7.01
N PHE A 267 12.23 -12.06 6.81
CA PHE A 267 13.58 -12.04 7.37
C PHE A 267 13.61 -11.52 8.83
N ASP A 268 14.56 -11.99 9.63
CA ASP A 268 14.74 -11.54 11.02
C ASP A 268 15.51 -10.21 11.07
N ALA A 269 14.79 -9.09 11.19
CA ALA A 269 15.39 -7.76 11.27
C ALA A 269 16.21 -7.51 12.56
N ARG A 270 16.27 -8.43 13.53
CA ARG A 270 17.22 -8.36 14.65
C ARG A 270 18.66 -8.60 14.17
N LEU A 271 18.85 -9.35 13.09
CA LEU A 271 20.16 -9.75 12.57
C LEU A 271 21.02 -8.57 12.07
N PHE A 272 20.39 -7.41 11.81
CA PHE A 272 21.10 -6.15 11.61
C PHE A 272 22.01 -5.78 12.81
N LEU A 273 21.63 -6.11 14.05
CA LEU A 273 22.38 -5.80 15.29
C LEU A 273 23.68 -6.59 15.48
N VAL A 274 23.95 -7.55 14.58
CA VAL A 274 25.15 -8.41 14.60
C VAL A 274 25.84 -8.46 13.23
N ASP A 275 25.44 -7.58 12.29
CA ASP A 275 25.96 -7.51 10.92
C ASP A 275 25.98 -8.88 10.20
N ASP A 276 24.91 -9.68 10.37
CA ASP A 276 24.76 -11.01 9.77
C ASP A 276 24.89 -10.94 8.24
N GLU A 277 25.59 -11.91 7.65
CA GLU A 277 25.89 -11.95 6.22
C GLU A 277 24.62 -12.06 5.36
N THR A 278 23.54 -12.63 5.89
CA THR A 278 22.24 -12.73 5.19
C THR A 278 21.58 -11.36 4.95
N LEU A 279 21.84 -10.37 5.81
CA LEU A 279 21.30 -9.00 5.68
C LEU A 279 22.35 -7.96 5.29
N SER A 280 23.63 -8.31 5.33
CA SER A 280 24.72 -7.42 4.97
C SER A 280 24.59 -6.90 3.54
N PRO A 281 24.69 -5.58 3.30
CA PRO A 281 24.99 -5.10 1.97
C PRO A 281 26.38 -5.61 1.57
N VAL A 282 26.53 -6.10 0.34
CA VAL A 282 27.82 -6.52 -0.23
C VAL A 282 28.90 -5.51 0.14
N LYS A 283 30.00 -5.98 0.74
CA LYS A 283 31.10 -5.17 1.33
C LYS A 283 31.91 -4.43 0.25
N VAL A 284 31.27 -3.51 -0.46
CA VAL A 284 31.96 -2.51 -1.27
C VAL A 284 32.53 -1.47 -0.31
N TYR A 285 33.86 -1.42 -0.20
CA TYR A 285 34.57 -0.38 0.54
C TYR A 285 34.33 0.99 -0.13
N VAL A 286 33.25 1.66 0.24
CA VAL A 286 32.96 3.05 -0.13
C VAL A 286 33.02 3.90 1.13
N SER A 287 33.78 5.00 1.09
CA SER A 287 34.06 5.86 2.24
C SER A 287 32.79 6.26 3.03
N PRO A 288 32.88 6.38 4.37
CA PRO A 288 31.72 6.54 5.27
C PRO A 288 30.85 7.79 5.03
N ASN A 289 31.29 8.71 4.16
CA ASN A 289 30.63 9.97 3.86
C ASN A 289 29.68 9.91 2.65
N PHE A 290 29.68 8.83 1.84
CA PHE A 290 28.93 8.82 0.55
C PHE A 290 27.67 7.96 0.50
N PHE A 291 27.47 7.01 1.44
CA PHE A 291 26.23 6.24 1.55
C PHE A 291 25.33 6.78 2.67
N PHE A 292 24.82 7.99 2.47
CA PHE A 292 23.50 8.32 3.04
C PHE A 292 22.45 7.51 2.27
N PRO A 293 21.38 7.01 2.91
CA PRO A 293 20.17 6.66 2.17
C PRO A 293 19.56 7.97 1.65
N LEU A 294 20.02 8.41 0.47
CA LEU A 294 19.52 9.62 -0.23
C LEU A 294 18.00 9.62 -0.27
N PHE A 295 17.38 8.44 -0.39
CA PHE A 295 15.95 8.22 -0.37
C PHE A 295 15.23 8.87 0.83
N PHE A 296 15.74 8.74 2.06
CA PHE A 296 15.08 9.34 3.23
C PHE A 296 15.22 10.86 3.25
N VAL A 297 16.40 11.39 2.90
CA VAL A 297 16.64 12.84 2.85
C VAL A 297 15.82 13.48 1.73
N ALA A 298 15.79 12.87 0.54
CA ALA A 298 15.00 13.34 -0.60
C ALA A 298 13.49 13.26 -0.34
N ALA A 299 13.01 12.22 0.34
CA ALA A 299 11.62 12.10 0.76
C ALA A 299 11.25 13.19 1.78
N MET A 300 12.03 13.36 2.85
CA MET A 300 11.77 14.41 3.85
C MET A 300 11.84 15.81 3.24
N TYR A 301 12.84 16.10 2.39
CA TYR A 301 12.93 17.36 1.66
C TYR A 301 11.71 17.63 0.78
N SER A 302 11.24 16.61 0.05
CA SER A 302 10.06 16.74 -0.82
C SER A 302 8.78 16.99 -0.03
N ILE A 303 8.62 16.30 1.10
CA ILE A 303 7.54 16.51 2.06
C ILE A 303 7.60 17.92 2.64
N GLN A 304 8.76 18.37 3.13
CA GLN A 304 8.91 19.68 3.76
C GLN A 304 8.66 20.82 2.78
N GLN A 305 9.07 20.70 1.52
CA GLN A 305 8.74 21.70 0.51
C GLN A 305 7.22 21.76 0.25
N LEU A 306 6.57 20.62 -0.01
CA LEU A 306 5.12 20.55 -0.22
C LEU A 306 4.37 21.17 0.98
N ARG A 307 4.82 20.87 2.20
CA ARG A 307 4.25 21.43 3.42
C ARG A 307 4.54 22.92 3.58
N GLY A 308 5.74 23.40 3.26
CA GLY A 308 6.09 24.81 3.33
C GLY A 308 5.22 25.67 2.41
N GLU A 309 4.95 25.16 1.20
CA GLU A 309 4.02 25.78 0.26
C GLU A 309 2.56 25.74 0.80
N LEU A 310 2.04 24.57 1.18
CA LEU A 310 0.62 24.39 1.49
C LEU A 310 0.18 24.76 2.91
N THR A 311 1.02 24.63 3.93
CA THR A 311 0.63 24.88 5.35
C THR A 311 0.30 26.35 5.60
N SER A 312 0.78 27.27 4.76
CA SER A 312 0.44 28.70 4.79
C SER A 312 -0.97 29.01 4.23
N ILE A 313 -1.59 28.05 3.53
CA ILE A 313 -2.87 28.19 2.84
C ILE A 313 -3.99 27.70 3.76
N SER A 314 -5.15 28.35 3.73
CA SER A 314 -6.33 27.88 4.47
C SER A 314 -6.89 26.58 3.86
N ASP A 315 -7.44 25.72 4.71
CA ASP A 315 -8.29 24.59 4.32
C ASP A 315 -9.74 25.01 3.99
N GLN A 316 -10.00 26.32 3.95
CA GLN A 316 -11.26 26.95 3.55
C GLN A 316 -11.09 27.71 2.22
N PRO A 317 -12.17 27.90 1.44
CA PRO A 317 -12.12 28.71 0.23
C PRO A 317 -11.72 30.16 0.54
N SER A 318 -10.84 30.72 -0.30
CA SER A 318 -10.39 32.11 -0.17
C SER A 318 -11.54 33.11 -0.38
N GLY A 319 -11.31 34.37 0.00
CA GLY A 319 -12.24 35.46 -0.35
C GLY A 319 -12.48 35.62 -1.85
N ILE A 320 -11.52 35.23 -2.69
CA ILE A 320 -11.63 35.26 -4.16
C ILE A 320 -12.51 34.09 -4.65
N LEU A 321 -12.30 32.88 -4.14
CA LEU A 321 -13.17 31.74 -4.42
C LEU A 321 -14.62 31.99 -4.00
N MET A 322 -14.82 32.57 -2.82
CA MET A 322 -16.16 32.94 -2.35
C MET A 322 -16.85 33.98 -3.25
N VAL A 323 -16.09 34.84 -3.94
CA VAL A 323 -16.66 35.73 -4.97
C VAL A 323 -17.07 34.95 -6.23
N TYR A 324 -16.25 34.00 -6.70
CA TYR A 324 -16.65 33.13 -7.82
C TYR A 324 -17.90 32.29 -7.49
N PHE A 325 -18.00 31.74 -6.28
CA PHE A 325 -19.16 30.96 -5.83
C PHE A 325 -20.44 31.80 -5.76
N LYS A 326 -20.41 32.96 -5.10
CA LYS A 326 -21.56 33.87 -4.99
C LYS A 326 -22.05 34.44 -6.32
N ASN A 327 -21.20 34.48 -7.34
CA ASN A 327 -21.58 34.92 -8.68
C ASN A 327 -22.18 33.80 -9.55
N CYS A 328 -22.21 32.55 -9.07
CA CYS A 328 -22.91 31.45 -9.75
C CYS A 328 -24.43 31.59 -9.63
N THR A 329 -25.18 31.06 -10.61
CA THR A 329 -26.65 31.07 -10.62
C THR A 329 -27.27 30.36 -9.41
N VAL A 330 -26.59 29.31 -8.95
CA VAL A 330 -26.79 28.64 -7.66
C VAL A 330 -25.43 28.69 -6.97
N ASP A 331 -25.39 29.20 -5.73
CA ASP A 331 -24.16 29.30 -4.94
C ASP A 331 -23.73 27.89 -4.49
N PRO A 332 -22.59 27.36 -4.98
CA PRO A 332 -22.16 26.00 -4.68
C PRO A 332 -21.46 25.87 -3.32
N SER A 333 -21.29 26.97 -2.56
CA SER A 333 -20.46 27.00 -1.35
C SER A 333 -20.81 25.90 -0.35
N GLU A 334 -22.10 25.72 -0.03
CA GLU A 334 -22.55 24.73 0.95
C GLU A 334 -22.35 23.28 0.46
N ASP A 335 -22.62 23.02 -0.81
CA ASP A 335 -22.45 21.69 -1.42
C ASP A 335 -20.98 21.31 -1.59
N ILE A 336 -20.10 22.29 -1.85
CA ILE A 336 -18.64 22.09 -1.86
C ILE A 336 -18.14 21.76 -0.45
N THR A 337 -18.53 22.52 0.58
CA THR A 337 -18.13 22.26 1.97
C THR A 337 -18.58 20.88 2.45
N LYS A 338 -19.88 20.55 2.29
CA LYS A 338 -20.42 19.22 2.65
C LYS A 338 -19.70 18.08 1.93
N ARG A 339 -19.34 18.27 0.65
CA ARG A 339 -18.58 17.28 -0.14
C ARG A 339 -17.18 17.08 0.41
N VAL A 340 -16.45 18.16 0.72
CA VAL A 340 -15.11 18.08 1.31
C VAL A 340 -15.15 17.38 2.68
N GLU A 341 -16.11 17.72 3.54
CA GLU A 341 -16.30 17.05 4.83
C GLU A 341 -16.60 15.55 4.68
N HIS A 342 -17.54 15.19 3.80
CA HIS A 342 -17.93 13.81 3.56
C HIS A 342 -16.78 12.96 2.99
N LEU A 343 -16.09 13.46 1.95
CA LEU A 343 -14.93 12.79 1.37
C LEU A 343 -13.76 12.70 2.37
N GLY A 344 -13.61 13.67 3.28
CA GLY A 344 -12.61 13.63 4.36
C GLY A 344 -12.86 12.52 5.38
N GLN A 345 -14.12 12.23 5.71
CA GLN A 345 -14.48 11.10 6.56
C GLN A 345 -14.15 9.77 5.88
N ILE A 346 -14.57 9.59 4.61
CA ILE A 346 -14.28 8.39 3.82
C ILE A 346 -12.77 8.18 3.67
N PHE A 347 -12.04 9.22 3.28
CA PHE A 347 -10.58 9.17 3.13
C PHE A 347 -9.89 8.74 4.43
N SER A 348 -10.24 9.38 5.55
CA SER A 348 -9.61 9.08 6.85
C SER A 348 -9.84 7.63 7.28
N GLN A 349 -11.05 7.11 7.07
CA GLN A 349 -11.40 5.72 7.37
C GLN A 349 -10.65 4.74 6.46
N LYS A 350 -10.65 4.97 5.14
CA LYS A 350 -9.95 4.11 4.17
C LYS A 350 -8.43 4.16 4.36
N PHE A 351 -7.87 5.31 4.71
CA PHE A 351 -6.46 5.47 5.05
C PHE A 351 -6.10 4.67 6.31
N ALA A 352 -6.91 4.75 7.36
CA ALA A 352 -6.72 3.94 8.58
C ALA A 352 -6.79 2.43 8.29
N GLN A 353 -7.72 2.00 7.42
CA GLN A 353 -7.79 0.60 6.95
C GLN A 353 -6.56 0.17 6.15
N ALA A 354 -5.96 1.06 5.35
CA ALA A 354 -4.82 0.75 4.49
C ALA A 354 -3.44 0.86 5.17
N VAL A 355 -3.32 1.62 6.26
CA VAL A 355 -2.04 1.94 6.92
C VAL A 355 -1.96 1.41 8.36
N GLY A 356 -3.10 1.15 9.00
CA GLY A 356 -3.21 0.77 10.40
C GLY A 356 -4.17 1.69 11.14
N GLN A 357 -5.04 1.12 11.98
CA GLN A 357 -6.19 1.86 12.55
C GLN A 357 -5.77 3.06 13.42
N ARG A 358 -4.58 3.00 14.06
CA ARG A 358 -3.98 4.08 14.85
C ARG A 358 -3.44 5.27 14.02
N CYS A 359 -3.43 5.15 12.69
CA CYS A 359 -2.93 6.16 11.75
C CYS A 359 -4.02 7.10 11.18
N GLU A 360 -5.28 7.01 11.65
CA GLU A 360 -6.39 7.88 11.20
C GLU A 360 -6.05 9.38 11.33
N GLY A 361 -5.34 9.77 12.39
CA GLY A 361 -4.89 11.15 12.62
C GLY A 361 -3.89 11.65 11.57
N LEU A 362 -3.06 10.76 11.02
CA LEU A 362 -2.20 11.08 9.87
C LEU A 362 -3.03 11.21 8.60
N GLY A 363 -3.99 10.30 8.37
CA GLY A 363 -4.94 10.38 7.25
C GLY A 363 -5.62 11.74 7.17
N LYS A 364 -6.14 12.25 8.29
CA LYS A 364 -6.73 13.59 8.38
C LYS A 364 -5.76 14.70 7.97
N LYS A 365 -4.51 14.67 8.45
CA LYS A 365 -3.48 15.66 8.07
C LYS A 365 -3.16 15.63 6.58
N ARG A 366 -3.11 14.44 5.96
CA ARG A 366 -2.89 14.31 4.51
C ARG A 366 -4.10 14.76 3.71
N PHE A 367 -5.30 14.54 4.23
CA PHE A 367 -6.52 15.10 3.65
C PHE A 367 -6.51 16.64 3.66
N THR A 368 -6.16 17.27 4.78
CA THR A 368 -6.05 18.74 4.88
C THR A 368 -5.08 19.33 3.85
N LEU A 369 -3.90 18.74 3.66
CA LEU A 369 -2.96 19.16 2.61
C LEU A 369 -3.57 19.05 1.20
N GLY A 370 -4.33 17.97 0.94
CA GLY A 370 -5.06 17.81 -0.32
C GLY A 370 -6.16 18.85 -0.52
N VAL A 371 -6.87 19.24 0.54
CA VAL A 371 -7.90 20.30 0.50
C VAL A 371 -7.29 21.68 0.24
N GLN A 372 -6.17 22.01 0.88
CA GLN A 372 -5.42 23.25 0.64
C GLN A 372 -4.98 23.36 -0.83
N LEU A 373 -4.39 22.29 -1.38
CA LEU A 373 -3.99 22.23 -2.79
C LEU A 373 -5.21 22.27 -3.73
N TYR A 374 -6.29 21.57 -3.41
CA TYR A 374 -7.54 21.57 -4.18
C TYR A 374 -8.15 22.97 -4.32
N TYR A 375 -8.25 23.75 -3.23
CA TYR A 375 -8.75 25.13 -3.31
C TYR A 375 -7.78 26.05 -4.06
N LYS A 376 -6.47 25.96 -3.80
CA LYS A 376 -5.43 26.72 -4.54
C LYS A 376 -5.54 26.50 -6.05
N VAL A 377 -5.63 25.24 -6.48
CA VAL A 377 -5.72 24.86 -7.89
C VAL A 377 -7.07 25.27 -8.50
N MET A 378 -8.18 25.11 -7.78
CA MET A 378 -9.49 25.58 -8.26
C MET A 378 -9.48 27.09 -8.52
N GLU A 379 -8.90 27.88 -7.61
CA GLU A 379 -8.80 29.34 -7.79
C GLU A 379 -7.95 29.70 -9.01
N SER A 380 -6.82 29.00 -9.20
CA SER A 380 -5.95 29.16 -10.37
C SER A 380 -6.67 28.83 -11.69
N MET A 381 -7.41 27.71 -11.73
CA MET A 381 -8.24 27.33 -12.89
C MET A 381 -9.28 28.40 -13.23
N LEU A 382 -9.99 28.93 -12.21
CA LEU A 382 -11.04 29.93 -12.39
C LEU A 382 -10.49 31.28 -12.88
N LYS A 383 -9.35 31.71 -12.33
CA LYS A 383 -8.62 32.90 -12.80
C LYS A 383 -8.18 32.75 -14.25
N SER A 384 -7.56 31.62 -14.60
CA SER A 384 -7.07 31.35 -15.95
C SER A 384 -8.22 31.32 -16.98
N GLU A 385 -9.39 30.78 -16.62
CA GLU A 385 -10.59 30.81 -17.47
C GLU A 385 -11.20 32.22 -17.62
N GLU A 386 -11.20 33.05 -16.57
CA GLU A 386 -11.61 34.46 -16.67
C GLU A 386 -10.64 35.25 -17.58
N GLU A 387 -9.32 35.06 -17.42
CA GLU A 387 -8.29 35.67 -18.25
C GLU A 387 -8.40 35.23 -19.72
N ARG A 388 -8.53 33.92 -19.99
CA ARG A 388 -8.67 33.34 -21.34
C ARG A 388 -9.81 33.98 -22.13
N LEU A 389 -10.94 34.27 -21.47
CA LEU A 389 -12.09 34.92 -22.11
C LEU A 389 -11.99 36.45 -22.12
N SER A 390 -11.10 37.05 -21.34
CA SER A 390 -10.74 38.47 -21.46
C SER A 390 -9.83 38.76 -22.67
N VAL A 391 -8.99 37.78 -23.06
CA VAL A 391 -7.99 37.87 -24.14
C VAL A 391 -8.57 37.58 -25.54
N GLN A 392 -9.69 36.87 -25.63
CA GLN A 392 -10.40 36.72 -26.91
C GLN A 392 -11.05 38.06 -27.31
N ASN A 393 -10.37 38.80 -28.17
CA ASN A 393 -10.70 40.15 -28.64
C ASN A 393 -12.12 40.30 -29.20
N PHE A 394 -13.09 40.59 -28.33
CA PHE A 394 -14.46 40.92 -28.71
C PHE A 394 -14.92 42.28 -28.16
N ARG A 395 -15.74 42.97 -28.97
CA ARG A 395 -16.23 44.33 -28.67
C ARG A 395 -16.97 44.37 -27.33
N GLN A 396 -16.91 45.53 -26.67
CA GLN A 396 -17.42 45.79 -25.31
C GLN A 396 -18.86 45.29 -25.03
N VAL A 397 -19.72 45.17 -26.05
CA VAL A 397 -21.10 44.64 -25.95
C VAL A 397 -21.14 43.10 -25.86
N LEU A 398 -20.28 42.39 -26.60
CA LEU A 398 -20.14 40.93 -26.50
C LEU A 398 -19.62 40.52 -25.12
N ARG A 399 -18.85 41.38 -24.45
CA ARG A 399 -18.31 41.17 -23.10
C ARG A 399 -19.38 40.83 -22.06
N GLN A 400 -20.60 41.37 -22.16
CA GLN A 400 -21.69 41.10 -21.21
C GLN A 400 -22.37 39.74 -21.48
N TYR A 401 -22.59 39.40 -22.75
CA TYR A 401 -23.14 38.10 -23.16
C TYR A 401 -22.12 36.96 -22.95
N GLN A 402 -20.84 37.18 -23.27
CA GLN A 402 -19.77 36.23 -22.98
C GLN A 402 -19.48 36.12 -21.48
N ARG A 403 -19.64 37.17 -20.65
CA ARG A 403 -19.65 36.97 -19.19
C ARG A 403 -20.81 36.08 -18.74
N LYS A 404 -22.02 36.22 -19.31
CA LYS A 404 -23.12 35.27 -19.03
C LYS A 404 -22.81 33.84 -19.48
N ILE A 405 -22.16 33.65 -20.64
CA ILE A 405 -21.79 32.31 -21.15
C ILE A 405 -20.62 31.69 -20.37
N LEU A 406 -19.61 32.48 -19.99
CA LEU A 406 -18.56 32.11 -19.04
C LEU A 406 -19.21 31.67 -17.73
N PHE A 407 -20.03 32.54 -17.13
CA PHE A 407 -20.72 32.21 -15.89
C PHE A 407 -21.56 30.96 -16.04
N PHE A 408 -22.22 30.71 -17.17
CA PHE A 408 -22.99 29.48 -17.41
C PHE A 408 -22.11 28.22 -17.53
N HIS A 409 -20.97 28.26 -18.22
CA HIS A 409 -20.06 27.11 -18.32
C HIS A 409 -19.32 26.85 -17.00
N THR A 410 -18.82 27.90 -16.34
CA THR A 410 -18.17 27.82 -15.04
C THR A 410 -19.14 27.43 -13.93
N TYR A 411 -20.39 27.91 -13.97
CA TYR A 411 -21.51 27.42 -13.13
C TYR A 411 -21.73 25.92 -13.30
N LYS A 412 -21.81 25.43 -14.55
CA LYS A 412 -22.02 24.01 -14.85
C LYS A 412 -20.83 23.15 -14.39
N LEU A 413 -19.63 23.73 -14.30
CA LEU A 413 -18.44 23.07 -13.75
C LEU A 413 -18.44 23.08 -12.20
N LEU A 414 -18.70 24.23 -11.57
CA LEU A 414 -18.71 24.41 -10.11
C LEU A 414 -19.93 23.81 -9.39
N ASN A 415 -20.98 23.44 -10.12
CA ASN A 415 -22.07 22.63 -9.59
C ASN A 415 -21.90 21.13 -9.95
N ASN A 416 -20.81 20.75 -10.63
CA ASN A 416 -20.57 19.37 -11.01
C ASN A 416 -19.87 18.61 -9.89
N ALA A 417 -20.64 17.79 -9.17
CA ALA A 417 -20.16 16.86 -8.14
C ALA A 417 -18.90 16.08 -8.54
N THR A 418 -18.87 15.55 -9.75
CA THR A 418 -17.77 14.75 -10.29
C THR A 418 -16.51 15.59 -10.55
N PHE A 419 -16.64 16.83 -11.03
CA PHE A 419 -15.50 17.74 -11.18
C PHE A 419 -14.80 17.97 -9.85
N HIS A 420 -15.55 18.29 -8.79
CA HIS A 420 -15.00 18.53 -7.46
C HIS A 420 -14.33 17.28 -6.88
N THR A 421 -14.96 16.11 -7.01
CA THR A 421 -14.37 14.83 -6.56
C THR A 421 -13.09 14.50 -7.36
N SER A 422 -13.07 14.70 -8.67
CA SER A 422 -11.86 14.51 -9.50
C SER A 422 -10.73 15.46 -9.12
N LEU A 423 -11.02 16.75 -8.94
CA LEU A 423 -10.02 17.75 -8.62
C LEU A 423 -9.39 17.48 -7.24
N LEU A 424 -10.22 17.13 -6.24
CA LEU A 424 -9.76 16.76 -4.91
C LEU A 424 -8.98 15.44 -4.92
N ALA A 425 -9.41 14.44 -5.71
CA ALA A 425 -8.66 13.20 -5.90
C ALA A 425 -7.27 13.46 -6.50
N CYS A 426 -7.16 14.35 -7.49
CA CYS A 426 -5.89 14.71 -8.12
C CYS A 426 -4.95 15.41 -7.13
N ALA A 427 -5.48 16.36 -6.34
CA ALA A 427 -4.72 17.00 -5.27
C ALA A 427 -4.22 16.00 -4.21
N LEU A 428 -5.07 15.04 -3.81
CA LEU A 428 -4.70 14.00 -2.86
C LEU A 428 -3.69 12.99 -3.43
N GLU A 429 -3.74 12.66 -4.72
CA GLU A 429 -2.72 11.82 -5.36
C GLU A 429 -1.35 12.50 -5.32
N VAL A 430 -1.24 13.80 -5.60
CA VAL A 430 0.02 14.56 -5.46
C VAL A 430 0.56 14.51 -4.03
N VAL A 431 -0.31 14.70 -3.02
CA VAL A 431 0.08 14.57 -1.60
C VAL A 431 0.55 13.15 -1.29
N LEU A 432 -0.23 12.12 -1.63
CA LEU A 432 0.11 10.72 -1.36
C LEU A 432 1.40 10.27 -2.06
N ALA A 433 1.56 10.59 -3.34
CA ALA A 433 2.76 10.28 -4.13
C ALA A 433 4.02 10.93 -3.53
N THR A 434 3.92 12.17 -3.03
CA THR A 434 5.01 12.86 -2.33
C THR A 434 5.42 12.14 -1.04
N TYR A 435 4.45 11.69 -0.25
CA TYR A 435 4.71 11.06 1.06
C TYR A 435 5.12 9.59 0.99
N VAL A 436 4.61 8.84 0.00
CA VAL A 436 4.91 7.41 -0.20
C VAL A 436 6.16 7.22 -1.09
N GLY A 437 6.56 8.25 -1.83
CA GLY A 437 7.68 8.18 -2.77
C GLY A 437 7.35 7.39 -4.04
N CYS A 438 6.06 7.24 -4.40
CA CYS A 438 5.61 6.49 -5.59
C CYS A 438 6.25 7.01 -6.90
N SER A 439 6.72 8.27 -6.91
CA SER A 439 7.41 8.87 -8.05
C SER A 439 8.82 8.33 -8.31
N LEU A 440 9.52 7.83 -7.28
CA LEU A 440 10.95 7.49 -7.37
C LEU A 440 11.25 6.09 -7.91
N LYS A 441 10.24 5.28 -8.22
CA LYS A 441 10.43 3.93 -8.78
C LYS A 441 9.47 3.67 -9.95
N ASN A 442 10.03 3.24 -11.07
CA ASN A 442 9.29 2.63 -12.18
C ASN A 442 9.06 1.16 -11.85
N GLY A 443 7.80 0.81 -11.56
CA GLY A 443 7.41 -0.54 -11.18
C GLY A 443 5.99 -0.58 -10.64
N GLY A 444 5.03 -0.92 -11.51
CA GLY A 444 3.61 -1.04 -11.16
C GLY A 444 3.35 -2.22 -10.22
N SER A 445 3.47 -1.97 -8.91
CA SER A 445 3.34 -2.99 -7.87
C SER A 445 1.89 -3.12 -7.39
N LYS A 446 1.22 -4.21 -7.80
CA LYS A 446 -0.11 -4.58 -7.29
C LYS A 446 0.02 -5.53 -6.09
N SER A 447 0.39 -5.03 -4.91
CA SER A 447 0.25 -5.80 -3.66
C SER A 447 -0.97 -5.33 -2.85
N PRO A 448 -1.65 -6.19 -2.06
CA PRO A 448 -2.94 -5.84 -1.46
C PRO A 448 -2.88 -5.08 -0.13
N GLU A 449 -1.70 -5.01 0.51
CA GLU A 449 -1.63 -4.80 1.97
C GLU A 449 -1.28 -3.37 2.43
N THR A 450 -0.84 -2.46 1.54
CA THR A 450 -0.44 -1.08 1.95
C THR A 450 -0.31 -0.06 0.81
N ASN A 451 -0.81 -0.34 -0.41
CA ASN A 451 -0.58 0.56 -1.55
C ASN A 451 -1.56 1.73 -1.57
N LEU A 452 -1.10 2.88 -1.05
CA LEU A 452 -1.73 4.19 -1.21
C LEU A 452 -1.45 4.87 -2.56
N CYS A 453 -0.57 4.31 -3.41
CA CYS A 453 -0.30 4.84 -4.75
C CYS A 453 -1.53 4.69 -5.67
N PHE A 454 -1.63 5.54 -6.70
CA PHE A 454 -2.57 5.37 -7.80
C PHE A 454 -2.71 3.89 -8.28
N PRO A 455 -3.93 3.37 -8.49
CA PRO A 455 -5.24 4.04 -8.48
C PRO A 455 -5.99 4.00 -7.13
N TRP A 456 -5.30 3.87 -5.99
CA TRP A 456 -5.95 3.75 -4.67
C TRP A 456 -7.01 4.83 -4.42
N ILE A 457 -6.68 6.10 -4.68
CA ILE A 457 -7.60 7.23 -4.47
C ILE A 457 -8.91 7.12 -5.26
N LEU A 458 -8.89 6.48 -6.44
CA LEU A 458 -10.11 6.23 -7.23
C LEU A 458 -11.05 5.27 -6.51
N GLY A 459 -10.50 4.22 -5.89
CA GLY A 459 -11.28 3.27 -5.08
C GLY A 459 -11.76 3.83 -3.75
N VAL A 460 -11.10 4.86 -3.22
CA VAL A 460 -11.51 5.55 -1.98
C VAL A 460 -12.75 6.42 -2.21
N PHE A 461 -12.84 7.13 -3.34
CA PHE A 461 -13.96 8.01 -3.67
C PHE A 461 -14.97 7.41 -4.67
N GLU A 462 -14.83 6.12 -4.99
CA GLU A 462 -15.64 5.43 -6.01
C GLU A 462 -15.65 6.17 -7.37
N LEU A 463 -14.53 6.85 -7.66
CA LEU A 463 -14.38 7.75 -8.80
C LEU A 463 -14.00 6.96 -10.05
N HIS A 464 -14.77 7.11 -11.13
CA HIS A 464 -14.41 6.55 -12.42
C HIS A 464 -13.11 7.15 -12.94
N ALA A 465 -12.18 6.29 -13.36
CA ALA A 465 -10.87 6.69 -13.85
C ALA A 465 -10.92 7.68 -15.03
N PHE A 466 -11.97 7.61 -15.86
CA PHE A 466 -12.20 8.57 -16.93
C PHE A 466 -12.53 9.99 -16.43
N ASP A 467 -13.21 10.11 -15.29
CA ASP A 467 -13.53 11.42 -14.72
C ASP A 467 -12.32 12.04 -14.02
N PHE A 468 -11.43 11.22 -13.47
CA PHE A 468 -10.11 11.67 -13.02
C PHE A 468 -9.23 12.12 -14.20
N TYR A 469 -9.15 11.33 -15.27
CA TYR A 469 -8.38 11.64 -16.49
C TYR A 469 -8.61 13.06 -16.99
N LYS A 470 -9.88 13.50 -17.06
CA LYS A 470 -10.29 14.83 -17.55
C LYS A 470 -9.68 16.01 -16.80
N VAL A 471 -9.24 15.83 -15.54
CA VAL A 471 -8.72 16.94 -14.72
C VAL A 471 -7.18 17.02 -14.75
N ILE A 472 -6.47 15.96 -15.15
CA ILE A 472 -5.00 15.88 -15.04
C ILE A 472 -4.30 17.02 -15.79
N GLU A 473 -4.60 17.20 -17.08
CA GLU A 473 -3.96 18.23 -17.92
C GLU A 473 -4.23 19.64 -17.38
N SER A 474 -5.47 19.93 -17.01
CA SER A 474 -5.86 21.22 -16.40
C SER A 474 -5.18 21.43 -15.05
N PHE A 475 -5.03 20.40 -14.23
CA PHE A 475 -4.38 20.46 -12.93
C PHE A 475 -2.90 20.82 -13.08
N ILE A 476 -2.18 20.14 -13.97
CA ILE A 476 -0.76 20.42 -14.28
C ILE A 476 -0.57 21.86 -14.78
N LYS A 477 -1.48 22.37 -15.61
CA LYS A 477 -1.43 23.76 -16.11
C LYS A 477 -1.76 24.80 -15.03
N ALA A 478 -2.65 24.48 -14.11
CA ALA A 478 -3.10 25.40 -13.07
C ALA A 478 -2.12 25.46 -11.87
N GLU A 479 -1.37 24.39 -11.59
CA GLU A 479 -0.35 24.37 -10.55
C GLU A 479 1.07 24.43 -11.13
N ILE A 480 1.50 25.64 -11.50
CA ILE A 480 2.83 25.87 -12.10
C ILE A 480 4.00 25.62 -11.13
N THR A 481 3.76 25.46 -9.81
CA THR A 481 4.82 25.12 -8.84
C THR A 481 5.02 23.61 -8.65
N LEU A 482 4.27 22.76 -9.38
CA LEU A 482 4.52 21.31 -9.35
C LEU A 482 5.95 20.97 -9.76
N LYS A 483 6.59 20.13 -8.94
CA LYS A 483 7.89 19.53 -9.27
C LYS A 483 7.78 18.64 -10.51
N HIS A 484 8.87 18.57 -11.27
CA HIS A 484 9.01 17.69 -12.44
C HIS A 484 8.53 16.25 -12.14
N ASP A 485 9.00 15.66 -11.04
CA ASP A 485 8.62 14.32 -10.59
C ASP A 485 7.11 14.15 -10.42
N MET A 486 6.40 15.15 -9.90
CA MET A 486 4.94 15.09 -9.74
C MET A 486 4.22 15.23 -11.08
N ILE A 487 4.73 16.03 -12.00
CA ILE A 487 4.23 16.14 -13.38
C ILE A 487 4.40 14.81 -14.13
N GLU A 488 5.57 14.18 -14.01
CA GLU A 488 5.84 12.84 -14.54
C GLU A 488 4.93 11.78 -13.92
N HIS A 489 4.75 11.80 -12.60
CA HIS A 489 3.85 10.87 -11.90
C HIS A 489 2.39 11.02 -12.34
N LEU A 490 1.86 12.24 -12.44
CA LEU A 490 0.51 12.50 -12.96
C LEU A 490 0.36 12.07 -14.42
N SER A 491 1.38 12.34 -15.26
CA SER A 491 1.41 11.87 -16.65
C SER A 491 1.41 10.33 -16.72
N ARG A 492 2.12 9.65 -15.82
CA ARG A 492 2.11 8.18 -15.70
C ARG A 492 0.77 7.64 -15.17
N CYS A 493 0.05 8.41 -14.37
CA CYS A 493 -1.34 8.07 -14.00
C CYS A 493 -2.27 8.20 -15.22
N GLU A 494 -2.12 9.25 -16.02
CA GLU A 494 -2.85 9.43 -17.28
C GLU A 494 -2.66 8.23 -18.23
N HIS A 495 -1.41 7.84 -18.49
CA HIS A 495 -1.09 6.67 -19.32
C HIS A 495 -1.73 5.38 -18.76
N GLN A 496 -1.63 5.10 -17.47
CA GLN A 496 -2.26 3.91 -16.85
C GLN A 496 -3.79 3.87 -17.02
N ILE A 497 -4.45 5.04 -17.00
CA ILE A 497 -5.89 5.15 -17.26
C ILE A 497 -6.19 4.79 -18.71
N MET A 498 -5.50 5.43 -19.66
CA MET A 498 -5.67 5.22 -21.11
C MET A 498 -5.35 3.80 -21.54
N GLU A 499 -4.34 3.15 -20.94
CA GLU A 499 -3.91 1.81 -21.33
C GLU A 499 -4.77 0.70 -20.73
N SER A 500 -5.23 0.82 -19.48
CA SER A 500 -5.87 -0.33 -18.80
C SER A 500 -7.01 -0.03 -17.83
N ILE A 501 -7.03 1.10 -17.13
CA ILE A 501 -7.98 1.27 -16.01
C ILE A 501 -9.36 1.67 -16.52
N ALA A 502 -9.46 2.59 -17.50
CA ALA A 502 -10.73 2.97 -18.10
C ALA A 502 -11.50 1.75 -18.68
N TRP A 503 -10.77 0.82 -19.30
CA TRP A 503 -11.35 -0.36 -19.96
C TRP A 503 -11.85 -1.45 -19.01
N LYS A 504 -11.31 -1.54 -17.79
CA LYS A 504 -11.76 -2.53 -16.78
C LYS A 504 -13.19 -2.27 -16.34
N SER A 505 -13.57 -1.00 -16.20
CA SER A 505 -14.95 -0.61 -15.85
C SER A 505 -15.96 -0.99 -16.94
N VAL A 506 -15.53 -1.07 -18.21
CA VAL A 506 -16.40 -1.43 -19.34
C VAL A 506 -16.69 -2.94 -19.39
N ARG A 507 -15.72 -3.78 -19.01
CA ARG A 507 -15.89 -5.26 -19.06
C ARG A 507 -16.96 -5.81 -18.10
N PHE A 508 -17.27 -5.11 -17.02
CA PHE A 508 -18.37 -5.49 -16.11
C PHE A 508 -19.75 -5.05 -16.60
N SER A 509 -19.83 -4.26 -17.68
CA SER A 509 -21.08 -3.84 -18.34
C SER A 509 -21.52 -4.78 -19.47
N ALA A 510 -20.98 -6.00 -19.56
CA ALA A 510 -21.33 -6.96 -20.62
C ALA A 510 -22.80 -7.42 -20.58
N ALA A 511 -23.50 -7.24 -19.47
CA ALA A 511 -24.95 -7.45 -19.34
C ALA A 511 -25.80 -6.29 -19.92
N THR A 512 -25.16 -5.20 -20.34
CA THR A 512 -25.79 -4.04 -21.00
C THR A 512 -25.04 -3.70 -22.29
N TRP A 513 -24.86 -4.70 -23.15
CA TRP A 513 -25.02 -4.48 -24.59
C TRP A 513 -26.49 -4.14 -24.86
N VAL A 514 -26.92 -2.95 -24.46
CA VAL A 514 -28.09 -2.32 -25.06
C VAL A 514 -27.68 -2.03 -26.49
N GLU A 515 -28.31 -2.71 -27.45
CA GLU A 515 -28.22 -2.33 -28.86
C GLU A 515 -28.49 -0.83 -28.94
N ILE A 516 -27.58 -0.08 -29.58
CA ILE A 516 -27.74 1.36 -29.80
C ILE A 516 -28.84 1.54 -30.83
N THR A 517 -30.08 1.42 -30.34
CA THR A 517 -31.30 1.78 -31.03
C THR A 517 -31.50 3.28 -30.86
N PRO A 518 -31.85 4.02 -31.92
CA PRO A 518 -31.94 5.48 -31.85
C PRO A 518 -33.20 5.90 -31.09
N SER A 519 -33.07 6.16 -29.80
CA SER A 519 -34.11 6.74 -28.95
C SER A 519 -33.74 8.14 -28.45
N ASN A 520 -33.99 9.14 -29.32
CA ASN A 520 -34.26 10.58 -29.11
C ASN A 520 -33.49 11.46 -28.08
N ASP A 521 -32.58 10.97 -27.25
CA ASP A 521 -31.79 11.80 -26.32
C ASP A 521 -30.39 12.15 -26.91
N GLU A 522 -30.37 12.89 -28.02
CA GLU A 522 -29.15 13.29 -28.74
C GLU A 522 -28.09 13.95 -27.82
N LEU A 523 -28.51 14.81 -26.89
CA LEU A 523 -27.63 15.50 -25.93
C LEU A 523 -26.84 14.55 -25.03
N THR A 524 -27.44 13.45 -24.58
CA THR A 524 -26.78 12.47 -23.69
C THR A 524 -25.77 11.61 -24.46
N ILE A 525 -26.03 11.40 -25.76
CA ILE A 525 -25.16 10.68 -26.68
C ILE A 525 -23.96 11.55 -27.07
N GLU A 526 -24.16 12.84 -27.40
CA GLU A 526 -23.06 13.78 -27.71
C GLU A 526 -22.05 13.92 -26.57
N TYR A 527 -22.49 14.05 -25.30
CA TYR A 527 -21.54 14.18 -24.18
C TYR A 527 -20.69 12.92 -23.96
N LYS A 528 -21.25 11.72 -24.19
CA LYS A 528 -20.48 10.46 -24.13
C LYS A 528 -19.55 10.34 -25.33
N LEU A 529 -20.02 10.68 -26.54
CA LEU A 529 -19.22 10.66 -27.76
C LEU A 529 -18.08 11.67 -27.75
N GLY A 530 -18.29 12.91 -27.29
CA GLY A 530 -17.22 13.92 -27.22
C GLY A 530 -16.08 13.50 -26.29
N GLY A 531 -16.42 12.93 -25.13
CA GLY A 531 -15.46 12.35 -24.21
C GLY A 531 -14.71 11.15 -24.79
N LEU A 532 -15.42 10.24 -25.46
CA LEU A 532 -14.83 9.10 -26.18
C LEU A 532 -13.96 9.57 -27.34
N VAL A 533 -14.35 10.59 -28.10
CA VAL A 533 -13.58 11.14 -29.24
C VAL A 533 -12.27 11.77 -28.77
N ILE A 534 -12.23 12.44 -27.62
CA ILE A 534 -10.97 12.93 -27.03
C ILE A 534 -10.06 11.75 -26.68
N ILE A 535 -10.59 10.73 -25.99
CA ILE A 535 -9.84 9.50 -25.69
C ILE A 535 -9.35 8.81 -26.96
N TYR A 536 -10.19 8.62 -27.98
CA TYR A 536 -9.81 7.97 -29.23
C TYR A 536 -8.77 8.80 -30.00
N LYS A 537 -8.87 10.13 -30.02
CA LYS A 537 -7.84 11.01 -30.60
C LYS A 537 -6.51 10.89 -29.85
N ASN A 538 -6.54 10.92 -28.52
CA ASN A 538 -5.34 10.82 -27.69
C ASN A 538 -4.71 9.42 -27.77
N ILE A 539 -5.51 8.35 -27.88
CA ILE A 539 -5.04 6.98 -28.14
C ILE A 539 -4.46 6.83 -29.55
N VAL A 540 -5.07 7.45 -30.58
CA VAL A 540 -4.52 7.45 -31.93
C VAL A 540 -3.19 8.20 -31.95
N HIS A 541 -3.10 9.36 -31.30
CA HIS A 541 -1.84 10.08 -31.10
C HIS A 541 -0.81 9.26 -30.32
N HIS A 542 -1.19 8.59 -29.23
CA HIS A 542 -0.31 7.73 -28.44
C HIS A 542 0.18 6.52 -29.26
N LYS A 543 -0.68 5.86 -30.05
CA LYS A 543 -0.28 4.79 -30.97
C LYS A 543 0.64 5.28 -32.09
N ILE A 544 0.44 6.51 -32.59
CA ILE A 544 1.34 7.15 -33.57
C ILE A 544 2.69 7.47 -32.91
N PHE A 545 2.69 7.97 -31.67
CA PHE A 545 3.88 8.26 -30.87
C PHE A 545 4.68 6.98 -30.59
N CYS A 546 4.06 5.94 -30.03
CA CYS A 546 4.70 4.64 -29.80
C CYS A 546 5.31 4.05 -31.08
N ARG A 547 4.60 4.12 -32.23
CA ARG A 547 5.17 3.69 -33.53
C ARG A 547 6.37 4.53 -33.96
N ARG A 548 6.37 5.84 -33.72
CA ARG A 548 7.44 6.76 -34.09
C ARG A 548 8.72 6.55 -33.28
N TYR A 549 8.61 6.04 -32.06
CA TYR A 549 9.75 5.76 -31.16
C TYR A 549 10.06 4.26 -30.98
N GLY A 550 9.39 3.36 -31.70
CA GLY A 550 9.67 1.91 -31.70
C GLY A 550 9.06 1.11 -30.53
N TRP A 551 8.13 1.70 -29.76
CA TRP A 551 7.52 1.06 -28.59
C TRP A 551 6.38 0.14 -29.04
N LYS A 552 6.47 -1.17 -28.72
CA LYS A 552 5.42 -2.15 -29.02
C LYS A 552 4.23 -1.96 -28.07
N THR A 553 3.11 -1.45 -28.58
CA THR A 553 1.85 -1.41 -27.82
C THR A 553 1.29 -2.83 -27.63
N GLY A 554 1.34 -3.37 -26.41
CA GLY A 554 1.07 -4.79 -26.11
C GLY A 554 -0.38 -5.28 -26.23
N THR A 555 -1.32 -4.46 -26.69
CA THR A 555 -2.73 -4.83 -26.85
C THR A 555 -3.09 -5.10 -28.32
N LYS A 556 -3.13 -6.39 -28.68
CA LYS A 556 -4.07 -6.83 -29.74
C LYS A 556 -5.50 -6.66 -29.20
N LEU A 557 -6.36 -6.10 -30.04
CA LEU A 557 -7.82 -6.03 -29.81
C LEU A 557 -8.43 -7.42 -29.97
#